data_AF-A0A9Q4KTI6-F1
#
_entry.id   AF-A0A9Q4KTI6-F1
#
_cell.length_a   1.000
_cell.length_b   1.000
_cell.length_c   1.000
_cell.angle_alpha   90.00
_cell.angle_beta   90.00
_cell.angle_gamma   90.00
#
_symmetry.space_group_name_H-M   'P 1'
#
loop_
_entity.id
_entity.type
_entity.pdbx_description
1 polymer ?
#
loop_
_entity_poly.entity_id
_entity_poly.type
_entity_poly.pdbx_seq_one_letter_code
_entity_poly.pdbx_strand_id
1 'polypeptide(L)'
;MAEKIPVCPECGNPLPEGVTGLCPSCREWKESALAPPHKNVHAAVVLSFFFPGFGQVYNGEYKKGLFVLVATIFGLFFFLVPGLVILGAGVYDAYRTAQRQNAGTLPFREMHIYHVVLYVLVFVLVCFGAMSVSSIFMMS
;
A
#
# COMPACT_ATOMS: atom_id res chain seq x y z
N MET A 1 -1.92 -21.87 7.90
CA MET A 1 -1.77 -20.89 9.01
C MET A 1 -3.03 -21.04 9.85
N ALA A 2 -2.93 -21.40 11.12
CA ALA A 2 -4.12 -21.58 11.96
C ALA A 2 -4.76 -20.21 12.19
N GLU A 3 -5.97 -20.02 11.67
CA GLU A 3 -6.75 -18.81 11.87
C GLU A 3 -7.10 -18.70 13.36
N LYS A 4 -6.63 -17.63 14.00
CA LYS A 4 -6.83 -17.44 15.43
C LYS A 4 -8.27 -16.95 15.64
N ILE A 5 -9.15 -17.88 16.01
CA ILE A 5 -10.56 -17.57 16.30
C ILE A 5 -10.60 -16.51 17.41
N PRO A 6 -11.21 -15.33 17.17
CA PRO A 6 -11.36 -14.32 18.20
C PRO A 6 -12.23 -14.87 19.35
N VAL A 7 -11.84 -14.63 20.59
CA VAL A 7 -12.57 -15.04 21.79
C VAL A 7 -13.08 -13.83 22.56
N CYS A 8 -14.27 -13.94 23.15
CA CYS A 8 -14.82 -12.90 24.01
C CYS A 8 -13.98 -12.75 25.29
N PRO A 9 -13.51 -11.56 25.67
CA PRO A 9 -12.70 -11.38 26.88
C PRO A 9 -13.49 -11.61 28.19
N GLU A 10 -14.82 -11.44 28.16
CA GLU A 10 -15.67 -11.57 29.35
C GLU A 10 -16.06 -13.03 29.63
N CYS A 11 -16.47 -13.78 28.60
CA CYS A 11 -16.97 -15.15 28.78
C CYS A 11 -16.10 -16.25 28.19
N GLY A 12 -15.05 -15.91 27.43
CA GLY A 12 -14.14 -16.88 26.82
C GLY A 12 -14.70 -17.67 25.64
N ASN A 13 -15.97 -17.47 25.26
CA ASN A 13 -16.56 -18.18 24.13
C ASN A 13 -16.01 -17.66 22.78
N PRO A 14 -15.85 -18.54 21.78
CA PRO A 14 -15.42 -18.14 20.44
C PRO A 14 -16.46 -17.20 19.82
N LEU A 15 -15.98 -16.11 19.23
CA LEU A 15 -16.80 -15.20 18.43
C LEU A 15 -16.85 -15.73 17.00
N PRO A 16 -18.02 -15.74 16.35
CA PRO A 16 -18.10 -16.08 14.93
C PRO A 16 -17.25 -15.09 14.12
N GLU A 17 -16.64 -15.59 13.04
CA GLU A 17 -15.82 -14.77 12.14
C GLU A 17 -16.66 -13.60 11.60
N GLY A 18 -16.10 -12.38 11.67
CA GLY A 18 -16.75 -11.18 11.15
C GLY A 18 -17.91 -10.60 11.97
N VAL A 19 -18.10 -10.99 13.23
CA VAL A 19 -19.17 -10.42 14.08
C VAL A 19 -18.88 -8.99 14.52
N THR A 20 -19.29 -8.04 13.69
CA THR A 20 -19.56 -6.67 14.14
C THR A 20 -20.89 -6.66 14.90
N GLY A 21 -20.86 -6.83 16.23
CA GLY A 21 -22.10 -6.76 16.99
C GLY A 21 -22.13 -7.51 18.31
N LEU A 22 -23.32 -8.00 18.63
CA LEU A 22 -23.65 -8.53 19.94
C LEU A 22 -23.06 -9.94 20.14
N CYS A 23 -22.28 -10.15 21.21
CA CYS A 23 -21.86 -11.50 21.61
C CYS A 23 -23.11 -12.36 21.88
N PRO A 24 -23.29 -13.54 21.26
CA PRO A 24 -24.50 -14.37 21.46
C PRO A 24 -24.70 -14.82 22.90
N SER A 25 -23.60 -14.98 23.63
CA SER A 25 -23.59 -15.43 25.03
C SER A 25 -23.81 -14.28 26.01
N CYS A 26 -23.02 -13.20 25.88
CA CYS A 26 -23.06 -12.08 26.83
C CYS A 26 -24.14 -11.04 26.49
N ARG A 27 -24.63 -11.03 25.24
CA ARG A 27 -25.48 -9.98 24.68
C ARG A 27 -24.92 -8.56 24.85
N GLU A 28 -23.60 -8.43 24.84
CA GLU A 28 -22.91 -7.15 24.79
C GLU A 28 -22.38 -6.85 23.40
N TRP A 29 -22.44 -5.59 22.99
CA TRP A 29 -21.88 -5.14 21.73
C TRP A 29 -20.36 -5.16 21.84
N LYS A 30 -19.72 -5.95 20.99
CA LYS A 30 -18.27 -5.99 20.86
C LYS A 30 -17.94 -5.77 19.40
N GLU A 31 -17.09 -4.80 19.13
CA GLU A 31 -16.41 -4.74 17.85
C GLU A 31 -15.50 -5.97 17.77
N SER A 32 -15.87 -6.97 16.96
CA SER A 32 -14.88 -7.96 16.57
C SER A 32 -13.85 -7.23 15.72
N ALA A 33 -12.72 -6.86 16.32
CA ALA A 33 -11.52 -6.61 15.55
C ALA A 33 -11.03 -7.98 15.08
N LEU A 34 -11.67 -8.55 14.05
CA LEU A 34 -10.99 -9.55 13.23
C LEU A 34 -9.71 -8.84 12.80
N ALA A 35 -8.57 -9.28 13.31
CA ALA A 35 -7.31 -8.60 13.03
C ALA A 35 -7.19 -8.52 11.50
N PRO A 36 -7.04 -7.32 10.93
CA PRO A 36 -6.99 -7.19 9.48
C PRO A 36 -5.85 -8.06 8.94
N PRO A 37 -6.01 -8.65 7.74
CA PRO A 37 -5.03 -9.56 7.19
C PRO A 37 -3.65 -8.88 7.11
N HIS A 38 -2.60 -9.61 7.47
CA HIS A 38 -1.24 -9.08 7.40
C HIS A 38 -0.82 -8.81 5.94
N LYS A 39 -0.30 -7.60 5.70
CA LYS A 39 0.35 -7.21 4.44
C LYS A 39 1.71 -7.89 4.30
N ASN A 40 2.07 -8.32 3.09
CA ASN A 40 3.40 -8.82 2.82
C ASN A 40 4.36 -7.64 2.61
N VAL A 41 5.21 -7.39 3.61
CA VAL A 41 6.17 -6.27 3.62
C VAL A 41 7.18 -6.38 2.47
N HIS A 42 7.66 -7.59 2.17
CA HIS A 42 8.62 -7.81 1.10
C HIS A 42 8.01 -7.51 -0.27
N ALA A 43 6.74 -7.88 -0.47
CA ALA A 43 6.03 -7.53 -1.70
C ALA A 43 5.96 -6.00 -1.88
N ALA A 44 5.60 -5.25 -0.84
CA ALA A 44 5.53 -3.78 -0.90
C ALA A 44 6.86 -3.12 -1.27
N VAL A 45 7.98 -3.66 -0.76
CA VAL A 45 9.34 -3.20 -1.07
C VAL A 45 9.71 -3.49 -2.52
N VAL A 46 9.58 -4.75 -2.95
CA VAL A 46 9.93 -5.18 -4.31
C VAL A 46 9.10 -4.42 -5.34
N LEU A 47 7.80 -4.28 -5.09
CA LEU A 47 6.90 -3.53 -5.95
C LEU A 47 7.32 -2.06 -6.06
N SER A 48 7.69 -1.40 -4.95
CA SER A 48 8.12 0.02 -4.98
C SER A 48 9.47 0.22 -5.67
N PHE A 49 10.35 -0.78 -5.59
CA PHE A 49 11.69 -0.69 -6.19
C PHE A 49 11.61 -0.75 -7.72
N PHE A 50 10.81 -1.67 -8.27
CA PHE A 50 10.63 -1.79 -9.73
C PHE A 50 9.61 -0.80 -10.30
N PHE A 51 8.59 -0.44 -9.52
CA PHE A 51 7.52 0.47 -9.91
C PHE A 51 7.40 1.57 -8.86
N PRO A 52 8.05 2.74 -9.07
CA PRO A 52 8.07 3.82 -8.10
C PRO A 52 6.66 4.21 -7.66
N GLY A 53 6.38 4.17 -6.35
CA GLY A 53 5.07 4.50 -5.80
C GLY A 53 4.08 3.33 -5.67
N PHE A 54 4.38 2.15 -6.21
CA PHE A 54 3.45 1.02 -6.16
C PHE A 54 3.23 0.48 -4.76
N GLY A 55 4.26 0.40 -3.90
CA GLY A 55 4.08 -0.10 -2.53
C GLY A 55 3.18 0.80 -1.69
N GLN A 56 3.15 2.11 -1.95
CA GLN A 56 2.15 3.00 -1.36
C GLN A 56 0.73 2.63 -1.82
N VAL A 57 0.53 2.35 -3.11
CA VAL A 57 -0.77 1.85 -3.64
C VAL A 57 -1.14 0.51 -2.97
N TYR A 58 -0.18 -0.39 -2.80
CA TYR A 58 -0.36 -1.66 -2.10
C TYR A 58 -0.78 -1.50 -0.63
N ASN A 59 -0.25 -0.47 0.03
CA ASN A 59 -0.60 -0.09 1.40
C ASN A 59 -1.93 0.71 1.49
N GLY A 60 -2.63 0.93 0.37
CA GLY A 60 -3.88 1.70 0.33
C GLY A 60 -3.67 3.22 0.34
N GLU A 61 -2.46 3.71 0.07
CA GLU A 61 -2.10 5.12 0.03
C GLU A 61 -1.93 5.63 -1.42
N TYR A 62 -2.97 5.46 -2.24
CA TYR A 62 -2.94 5.75 -3.69
C TYR A 62 -2.36 7.13 -4.04
N LYS A 63 -2.82 8.20 -3.37
CA LYS A 63 -2.36 9.57 -3.65
C LYS A 63 -0.85 9.73 -3.44
N LYS A 64 -0.31 9.11 -2.38
CA LYS A 64 1.14 9.11 -2.14
C LYS A 64 1.87 8.31 -3.20
N GLY A 65 1.32 7.15 -3.59
CA GLY A 65 1.91 6.33 -4.66
C GLY A 65 2.02 7.10 -5.97
N LEU A 66 0.97 7.82 -6.37
CA LEU A 66 0.99 8.64 -7.57
C LEU A 66 2.02 9.79 -7.49
N PHE A 67 2.11 10.43 -6.33
CA PHE A 67 3.11 11.48 -6.11
C PHE A 67 4.54 10.93 -6.22
N VAL A 68 4.84 9.81 -5.56
CA VAL A 68 6.15 9.15 -5.63
C VAL A 68 6.47 8.73 -7.06
N LEU A 69 5.50 8.19 -7.80
CA LEU A 69 5.66 7.83 -9.21
C LEU A 69 6.12 9.02 -10.05
N VAL A 70 5.33 10.09 -10.05
CA VAL A 70 5.60 11.28 -10.87
C VAL A 70 6.91 11.94 -10.42
N ALA A 71 7.10 12.15 -9.12
CA ALA A 71 8.31 12.78 -8.58
C ALA A 71 9.57 11.95 -8.89
N THR A 72 9.49 10.63 -8.84
CA THR A 72 10.63 9.76 -9.19
C THR A 72 10.95 9.82 -10.67
N ILE A 73 9.95 9.74 -11.56
CA ILE A 73 10.22 9.79 -13.01
C ILE A 73 10.76 11.15 -13.42
N PHE A 74 10.13 12.24 -12.99
CA PHE A 74 10.63 13.60 -13.25
C PHE A 74 12.02 13.80 -12.64
N GLY A 75 12.23 13.34 -11.39
CA GLY A 75 13.52 13.36 -10.73
C GLY A 75 14.57 12.62 -11.55
N LEU A 76 14.37 11.34 -11.88
CA LEU A 76 15.34 10.56 -12.65
C LEU A 76 15.62 11.14 -14.04
N PHE A 77 14.60 11.75 -14.67
CA PHE A 77 14.71 12.31 -16.01
C PHE A 77 15.48 13.63 -16.06
N PHE A 78 15.18 14.57 -15.15
CA PHE A 78 15.80 15.91 -15.15
C PHE A 78 16.97 16.03 -14.17
N PHE A 79 16.95 15.28 -13.08
CA PHE A 79 17.86 15.39 -11.94
C PHE A 79 18.15 14.01 -11.30
N LEU A 80 19.04 13.22 -11.92
CA LEU A 80 19.32 11.83 -11.55
C LEU A 80 19.44 11.60 -10.02
N VAL A 81 20.23 12.42 -9.33
CA VAL A 81 20.47 12.27 -7.89
C VAL A 81 19.19 12.48 -7.06
N PRO A 82 18.46 13.61 -7.17
CA PRO A 82 17.14 13.75 -6.57
C PRO A 82 16.16 12.61 -6.90
N GLY A 83 16.14 12.13 -8.14
CA GLY A 83 15.30 11.00 -8.55
C GLY A 83 15.59 9.71 -7.77
N LEU A 84 16.87 9.36 -7.61
CA LEU A 84 17.29 8.19 -6.84
C LEU A 84 16.97 8.34 -5.34
N VAL A 85 17.10 9.54 -4.79
CA VAL A 85 16.73 9.82 -3.39
C VAL A 85 15.23 9.63 -3.17
N ILE A 86 14.40 10.13 -4.07
CA ILE A 86 12.93 9.99 -3.99
C ILE A 86 12.54 8.51 -4.12
N LEU A 87 13.16 7.76 -5.05
CA LEU A 87 12.93 6.32 -5.20
C LEU A 87 13.24 5.58 -3.89
N GLY A 88 14.43 5.80 -3.32
CA GLY A 88 14.85 5.17 -2.07
C GLY A 88 13.94 5.52 -0.89
N ALA A 89 13.56 6.80 -0.78
CA ALA A 89 12.61 7.27 0.23
C ALA A 89 11.23 6.61 0.06
N GLY A 90 10.76 6.46 -1.18
CA GLY A 90 9.51 5.78 -1.51
C GLY A 90 9.53 4.30 -1.11
N VAL A 91 10.63 3.59 -1.38
CA VAL A 91 10.79 2.19 -0.96
C VAL A 91 10.76 2.06 0.57
N TYR A 92 11.49 2.92 1.28
CA TYR A 92 11.52 2.91 2.74
C TYR A 92 10.16 3.28 3.36
N ASP A 93 9.44 4.24 2.78
CA ASP A 93 8.09 4.60 3.20
C ASP A 93 7.09 3.45 3.02
N ALA A 94 7.15 2.74 1.89
CA ALA A 94 6.31 1.56 1.65
C ALA A 94 6.58 0.45 2.67
N TYR A 95 7.86 0.21 2.99
CA TYR A 95 8.28 -0.73 4.02
C TYR A 95 7.72 -0.37 5.41
N ARG A 96 7.98 0.87 5.86
CA ARG A 96 7.55 1.37 7.18
C ARG A 96 6.03 1.34 7.31
N THR A 97 5.30 1.72 6.27
CA THR A 97 3.84 1.76 6.29
C THR A 97 3.24 0.36 6.38
N ALA A 98 3.74 -0.60 5.58
CA ALA A 98 3.28 -2.00 5.67
C ALA A 98 3.57 -2.60 7.06
N GLN A 99 4.76 -2.33 7.62
CA GLN A 99 5.13 -2.78 8.96
C GLN A 99 4.23 -2.16 10.05
N ARG A 100 3.94 -0.86 9.97
CA ARG A 100 3.08 -0.15 10.93
C ARG A 100 1.63 -0.62 10.87
N GLN A 101 1.10 -0.90 9.68
CA GLN A 101 -0.22 -1.51 9.49
C GLN A 101 -0.28 -2.92 10.08
N ASN A 102 0.75 -3.74 9.83
CA ASN A 102 0.85 -5.08 10.43
C ASN A 102 0.99 -5.04 11.96
N ALA A 103 1.62 -4.01 12.51
CA ALA A 103 1.78 -3.81 13.95
C ALA A 103 0.54 -3.18 14.61
N GLY A 104 -0.52 -2.85 13.86
CA GLY A 104 -1.73 -2.18 14.37
C GLY A 104 -1.53 -0.72 14.79
N THR A 105 -0.36 -0.13 14.49
CA THR A 105 -0.05 1.28 14.82
C THR A 105 -0.58 2.26 13.78
N LEU A 106 -0.91 1.77 12.58
CA LEU A 106 -1.60 2.50 11.53
C LEU A 106 -2.89 1.75 11.18
N PRO A 107 -4.02 2.42 10.91
CA PRO A 107 -5.22 1.75 10.43
C PRO A 107 -4.93 1.01 9.11
N PHE A 108 -5.42 -0.22 9.03
CA PHE A 108 -5.34 -1.01 7.81
C PHE A 108 -6.17 -0.34 6.71
N ARG A 109 -5.59 -0.19 5.52
CA ARG A 109 -6.30 0.29 4.33
C ARG A 109 -6.31 -0.80 3.28
N GLU A 110 -7.50 -1.12 2.80
CA GLU A 110 -7.68 -2.06 1.72
C GLU A 110 -7.18 -1.47 0.40
N MET A 111 -6.56 -2.32 -0.40
CA MET A 111 -6.19 -1.96 -1.77
C MET A 111 -7.41 -2.22 -2.64
N HIS A 112 -8.06 -1.15 -3.10
CA HIS A 112 -9.08 -1.30 -4.13
C HIS A 112 -8.47 -1.46 -5.52
N ILE A 113 -9.02 -2.37 -6.32
CA ILE A 113 -8.55 -2.70 -7.67
C ILE A 113 -8.53 -1.49 -8.61
N TYR A 114 -9.50 -0.56 -8.49
CA TYR A 114 -9.54 0.62 -9.35
C TYR A 114 -8.34 1.55 -9.15
N HIS A 115 -7.77 1.62 -7.94
CA HIS A 115 -6.54 2.37 -7.69
C HIS A 115 -5.34 1.75 -8.41
N VAL A 116 -5.30 0.41 -8.49
CA VAL A 116 -4.25 -0.31 -9.23
C VAL A 116 -4.39 -0.07 -10.72
N VAL A 117 -5.60 -0.21 -11.28
CA VAL A 117 -5.87 0.06 -12.70
C VAL A 117 -5.49 1.50 -13.05
N LEU A 118 -5.94 2.46 -12.25
CA LEU A 118 -5.63 3.87 -12.47
C LEU A 118 -4.13 4.16 -12.36
N TYR A 119 -3.45 3.56 -11.38
CA TYR A 119 -2.00 3.66 -11.26
C TYR A 119 -1.29 3.14 -12.52
N VAL A 120 -1.67 1.96 -13.03
CA VAL A 120 -1.06 1.36 -14.22
C VAL A 120 -1.27 2.25 -15.45
N LEU A 121 -2.48 2.80 -15.63
CA LEU A 121 -2.76 3.73 -16.71
C LEU A 121 -1.85 4.96 -16.64
N VAL A 122 -1.72 5.57 -15.46
CA VAL A 122 -0.85 6.74 -15.29
C VAL A 122 0.62 6.37 -15.49
N PHE A 123 1.08 5.22 -14.97
CA PHE A 123 2.44 4.73 -15.18
C PHE A 123 2.77 4.62 -16.67
N VAL A 124 1.90 3.99 -17.45
CA VAL A 124 2.09 3.85 -18.92
C VAL A 124 2.12 5.21 -19.60
N LEU A 125 1.20 6.12 -19.26
CA LEU A 125 1.15 7.46 -19.84
C LEU A 125 2.43 8.27 -19.52
N VAL A 126 2.92 8.21 -18.29
CA VAL A 126 4.14 8.92 -17.88
C VAL A 126 5.38 8.33 -18.56
N CYS A 127 5.49 7.00 -18.66
CA CYS A 127 6.57 6.35 -19.39
C CYS A 127 6.57 6.72 -20.88
N PHE A 128 5.40 6.70 -21.53
CA PHE A 128 5.27 7.11 -22.93
C PHE A 128 5.65 8.59 -23.13
N GLY A 129 5.21 9.47 -22.23
CA GLY A 129 5.60 10.88 -22.23
C GLY A 129 7.11 11.09 -22.07
N ALA A 130 7.76 10.36 -21.16
CA ALA A 130 9.20 10.43 -20.98
C ALA A 130 9.97 9.93 -22.22
N MET A 131 9.48 8.86 -22.87
CA MET A 131 10.07 8.33 -24.10
C MET A 131 9.94 9.31 -25.27
N SER A 132 8.77 9.96 -25.45
CA SER A 132 8.57 10.93 -26.52
C SER A 132 9.48 12.15 -26.35
N VAL A 133 9.60 12.69 -25.13
CA VAL A 133 10.54 13.79 -24.84
C VAL A 133 11.99 13.39 -25.14
N SER A 134 12.39 12.17 -24.76
CA SER A 134 13.73 11.65 -25.06
C SER A 134 14.01 11.60 -26.57
N SER A 135 13.04 11.14 -27.36
CA SER A 135 13.19 11.08 -28.82
C SER A 135 13.34 12.46 -29.47
N ILE A 136 12.61 13.47 -28.99
CA ILE A 136 12.73 14.85 -29.49
C ILE A 136 14.12 15.40 -29.19
N PHE A 137 14.63 15.19 -27.97
CA PHE A 137 15.97 15.61 -27.60
C PHE A 137 17.06 14.91 -28.43
N MET A 138 16.89 13.63 -28.73
CA MET A 138 17.83 12.88 -29.59
C MET A 138 17.83 13.36 -31.05
N MET A 139 16.75 13.97 -31.51
CA MET A 139 16.61 14.52 -32.87
C MET A 139 17.06 15.99 -33.00
N SER A 140 17.30 16.69 -31.88
CA SER A 140 17.68 18.11 -31.83
C SER A 140 19.19 18.28 -31.77
#